data_AF-A0A1E3M3V7-F1
#
_entry.id   AF-A0A1E3M3V7-F1
#
_cell.length_a   1.000
_cell.length_b   1.000
_cell.length_c   1.000
_cell.angle_alpha   90.00
_cell.angle_beta   90.00
_cell.angle_gamma   90.00
#
_symmetry.space_group_name_H-M   'P 1'
#
loop_
_entity.id
_entity.type
_entity.pdbx_description
1 polymer ?
#
loop_
_entity_poly.entity_id
_entity_poly.type
_entity_poly.pdbx_seq_one_letter_code
_entity_poly.pdbx_strand_id
1 'polypeptide(L)' 'MKLKFHGTLAELRDLLAAYDIHGRWEAKPNGVHMMRHIGGGNVHWANGSKTLWLDGTFIGKAQLAARVETALMADPDS' A
#
# COMPACT_ATOMS: atom_id res chain seq x y z
N MET A 1 -0.38 -11.01 5.06
CA MET A 1 -1.42 -10.98 4.02
C MET A 1 -0.80 -10.40 2.75
N LYS A 2 -1.17 -10.95 1.59
CA LYS A 2 -0.76 -10.44 0.27
C LYS A 2 -2.02 -10.02 -0.47
N LEU A 3 -2.12 -8.74 -0.78
CA LEU A 3 -3.20 -8.12 -1.52
C LEU A 3 -2.80 -7.95 -2.99
N LYS A 4 -3.78 -7.70 -3.86
CA LYS A 4 -3.54 -7.39 -5.27
C LYS A 4 -4.06 -5.99 -5.58
N PHE A 5 -3.34 -5.29 -6.45
CA PHE A 5 -3.72 -4.00 -7.00
C PHE A 5 -3.18 -3.92 -8.43
N HIS A 6 -4.07 -3.82 -9.41
CA HIS A 6 -3.73 -4.04 -10.81
C HIS A 6 -3.32 -2.77 -11.56
N GLY A 7 -3.62 -1.60 -10.99
CA GLY A 7 -3.29 -0.30 -11.56
C GLY A 7 -1.81 0.06 -11.55
N THR A 8 -1.58 1.36 -11.67
CA THR A 8 -0.28 2.03 -11.69
C THR A 8 0.11 2.52 -10.29
N LEU A 9 1.39 2.90 -10.12
CA LEU A 9 1.82 3.51 -8.86
C LEU A 9 1.06 4.81 -8.55
N ALA A 10 0.71 5.58 -9.58
CA ALA A 10 -0.02 6.83 -9.41
C ALA A 10 -1.43 6.55 -8.87
N GLU A 11 -2.16 5.63 -9.50
CA GLU A 11 -3.50 5.22 -9.04
C GLU A 11 -3.46 4.64 -7.63
N LEU A 12 -2.44 3.83 -7.29
CA LEU A 12 -2.28 3.33 -5.92
C LEU A 12 -2.07 4.47 -4.91
N ARG A 13 -1.29 5.50 -5.28
CA ARG A 13 -1.03 6.66 -4.42
C ARG A 13 -2.29 7.47 -4.20
N ASP A 14 -3.05 7.70 -5.25
CA ASP A 14 -4.29 8.47 -5.22
C ASP A 14 -5.36 7.71 -4.41
N LEU A 15 -5.48 6.40 -4.62
CA LEU A 15 -6.35 5.53 -3.84
C LEU A 15 -6.01 5.59 -2.35
N LEU A 16 -4.74 5.40 -1.98
CA LEU A 16 -4.32 5.45 -0.58
C LEU A 16 -4.54 6.85 0.03
N ALA A 17 -4.28 7.91 -0.72
CA ALA A 17 -4.52 9.28 -0.27
C ALA A 17 -5.99 9.57 -0.01
N ALA A 18 -6.92 9.02 -0.81
CA ALA A 18 -8.37 9.16 -0.59
C ALA A 18 -8.84 8.57 0.74
N TYR A 19 -8.07 7.62 1.31
CA TYR A 19 -8.32 7.00 2.61
C TYR A 19 -7.45 7.58 3.73
N ASP A 20 -6.85 8.76 3.52
CA ASP A 20 -5.94 9.43 4.45
C ASP A 20 -4.70 8.58 4.80
N ILE A 21 -4.31 7.68 3.91
CA ILE A 21 -3.12 6.83 4.04
C ILE A 21 -1.96 7.55 3.35
N HIS A 22 -1.21 8.31 4.13
CA HIS A 22 -0.11 9.13 3.63
C HIS A 22 1.26 8.63 4.09
N GLY A 23 2.28 8.90 3.29
CA GLY A 23 3.63 8.49 3.63
C GLY A 23 4.66 8.85 2.58
N ARG A 24 5.92 8.57 2.90
CA ARG A 24 7.03 8.77 1.97
C ARG A 24 7.19 7.55 1.08
N TRP A 25 7.11 7.76 -0.23
CA TRP A 25 7.37 6.73 -1.22
C TRP A 25 8.85 6.64 -1.57
N GLU A 26 9.35 5.42 -1.65
CA GLU A 26 10.71 5.08 -2.03
C GLU A 26 10.68 3.94 -3.04
N ALA A 27 11.46 4.08 -4.12
CA ALA A 27 11.72 2.95 -5.00
C ALA A 27 12.66 1.96 -4.30
N LYS A 28 12.35 0.66 -4.43
CA LYS A 28 13.17 -0.47 -3.99
C LYS A 28 13.60 -1.28 -5.22
N PRO A 29 14.63 -2.15 -5.08
CA PRO A 29 15.02 -3.05 -6.16
C PRO A 29 13.85 -3.90 -6.67
N ASN A 30 13.98 -4.41 -7.90
CA ASN A 30 13.01 -5.33 -8.53
C ASN A 30 11.61 -4.73 -8.78
N GLY A 31 11.52 -3.41 -8.98
CA GLY A 31 10.25 -2.74 -9.30
C GLY A 31 9.25 -2.74 -8.14
N VAL A 32 9.75 -2.80 -6.91
CA VAL A 32 8.96 -2.64 -5.69
C VAL A 32 8.97 -1.17 -5.27
N HIS A 33 7.81 -0.65 -4.90
CA HIS A 33 7.66 0.68 -4.33
C HIS A 33 7.21 0.52 -2.88
N MET A 34 7.86 1.25 -1.97
CA MET A 34 7.58 1.18 -0.54
C MET A 34 7.12 2.55 -0.05
N MET A 35 5.95 2.62 0.57
CA MET A 35 5.48 3.78 1.30
C MET A 35 5.72 3.59 2.80
N ARG A 36 6.45 4.52 3.43
CA ARG A 36 6.57 4.58 4.90
C ARG A 36 5.45 5.43 5.47
N HIS A 37 4.53 4.82 6.21
CA HIS A 37 3.47 5.52 6.92
C HIS A 37 4.00 6.10 8.24
N ILE A 38 3.51 7.29 8.62
CA ILE A 38 3.95 7.97 9.85
C ILE A 38 3.66 7.16 11.12
N GLY A 39 2.60 6.33 11.10
CA GLY A 39 2.23 5.42 12.18
C GLY A 39 3.10 4.15 12.32
N GLY A 40 4.21 4.05 11.59
CA GLY A 40 5.19 2.96 11.74
C GLY A 40 4.86 1.66 10.98
N GLY A 41 3.82 1.66 10.15
CA GLY A 41 3.58 0.62 9.14
C GLY A 41 4.17 1.02 7.78
N ASN A 42 4.51 0.06 6.92
CA ASN A 42 4.84 0.35 5.53
C ASN A 42 3.96 -0.44 4.56
N VAL A 43 3.68 0.17 3.41
CA VAL A 43 3.04 -0.47 2.26
C VAL A 43 4.09 -0.78 1.23
N HIS A 44 4.18 -2.03 0.79
CA HIS A 44 5.01 -2.42 -0.34
C HIS A 44 4.12 -2.82 -1.49
N TRP A 45 4.42 -2.35 -2.69
CA TRP A 45 3.74 -2.73 -3.91
C TRP A 45 4.75 -3.10 -5.00
N ALA A 46 4.66 -4.33 -5.50
CA ALA A 46 5.49 -4.82 -6.59
C ALA A 46 4.77 -4.64 -7.92
N ASN A 47 5.26 -3.74 -8.78
CA ASN A 47 4.63 -3.44 -10.06
C ASN A 47 4.53 -4.69 -10.97
N GLY A 48 5.58 -5.51 -11.02
CA GLY A 48 5.61 -6.69 -11.88
C GLY A 48 4.61 -7.79 -11.49
N SER A 49 4.41 -8.02 -10.19
CA SER A 49 3.49 -9.07 -9.70
C SER A 49 2.12 -8.54 -9.27
N LYS A 50 1.93 -7.22 -9.32
CA LYS A 50 0.75 -6.52 -8.81
C LYS A 50 0.42 -6.87 -7.36
N THR A 51 1.45 -7.24 -6.59
CA THR A 51 1.29 -7.71 -5.21
C THR A 51 1.56 -6.57 -4.25
N LEU A 52 0.65 -6.41 -3.29
CA LEU A 52 0.75 -5.47 -2.20
C LEU A 52 0.90 -6.22 -0.87
N TRP A 53 1.79 -5.79 0.01
CA TRP A 53 1.92 -6.33 1.36
C TRP A 53 2.35 -5.27 2.36
N LEU A 54 2.11 -5.58 3.64
CA LEU A 54 2.34 -4.66 4.74
C LEU A 54 3.38 -5.22 5.72
N ASP A 55 4.29 -4.34 6.16
CA ASP A 55 5.24 -4.61 7.23
C ASP A 55 5.32 -3.41 8.20
N GLY A 56 6.32 -3.41 9.09
CA GLY A 56 6.50 -2.39 10.12
C GLY A 56 6.18 -2.89 11.52
N THR A 57 5.93 -1.96 12.45
CA THR A 57 5.60 -2.31 13.84
C THR A 57 4.30 -3.10 13.91
N PHE A 58 4.15 -3.97 14.91
CA PHE A 58 2.95 -4.80 15.05
C PHE A 58 1.66 -3.95 15.06
N ILE A 59 1.65 -2.88 15.85
CA ILE A 59 0.53 -1.94 15.97
C ILE A 59 0.32 -1.16 14.66
N GLY A 60 1.39 -0.61 14.09
CA GLY A 60 1.32 0.20 12.86
C GLY A 60 0.82 -0.62 11.66
N LYS A 61 1.30 -1.86 11.53
CA LYS A 61 0.83 -2.79 10.50
C LYS A 61 -0.64 -3.13 10.65
N ALA A 62 -1.11 -3.43 11.87
CA ALA A 62 -2.50 -3.80 12.11
C ALA A 62 -3.47 -2.64 11.79
N GLN A 63 -3.12 -1.42 12.20
CA GLN A 63 -3.91 -0.22 11.89
C GLN A 63 -3.93 0.08 10.38
N LEU A 64 -2.79 -0.11 9.71
CA LEU A 64 -2.66 0.14 8.28
C LEU A 64 -3.39 -0.92 7.44
N ALA A 65 -3.40 -2.18 7.88
CA ALA A 65 -4.03 -3.29 7.17
C ALA A 65 -5.52 -3.07 6.93
N ALA A 66 -6.29 -2.77 7.98
CA ALA A 66 -7.73 -2.55 7.85
C ALA A 66 -8.06 -1.41 6.87
N ARG A 67 -7.28 -0.32 6.91
CA ARG A 67 -7.50 0.85 6.02
C ARG A 67 -7.14 0.53 4.57
N VAL A 68 -6.02 -0.14 4.34
CA VAL A 68 -5.59 -0.54 2.98
C VAL A 68 -6.55 -1.56 2.38
N GLU A 69 -7.02 -2.53 3.16
CA GLU A 69 -8.02 -3.50 2.72
C GLU A 69 -9.35 -2.80 2.35
N THR A 70 -9.81 -1.86 3.19
CA THR A 70 -11.00 -1.06 2.90
C THR A 70 -10.84 -0.28 1.59
N ALA A 71 -9.68 0.36 1.39
CA ALA A 71 -9.38 1.12 0.19
C ALA A 71 -9.45 0.24 -1.07
N LEU A 72 -8.83 -0.94 -1.03
CA LEU A 72 -8.79 -1.87 -2.16
C LEU A 72 -10.13 -2.57 -2.44
N MET A 73 -10.97 -2.77 -1.43
CA MET A 73 -12.31 -3.37 -1.64
C MET A 73 -13.31 -2.38 -2.23
N ALA A 74 -13.16 -1.10 -1.94
CA ALA A 74 -14.03 -0.04 -2.45
C ALA A 74 -13.78 0.28 -3.94
N ASP A 75 -12.63 -0.14 -4.49
CA ASP A 75 -12.25 0.06 -5.88
C ASP A 75 -11.79 -1.27 -6.52
N PRO A 76 -12.73 -2.18 -6.83
CA PRO A 76 -12.42 -3.53 -7.32
C PRO A 76 -11.92 -3.56 -8.77
N ASP A 77 -12.01 -2.45 -9.52
CA ASP A 77 -11.69 -2.37 -10.95
C ASP A 77 -10.34 -1.66 -11.25
N SER A 78 -9.59 -1.25 -10.21
CA SER A 78 -8.30 -0.53 -10.33
C SER A 78 -7.06 -1.43 -10.51
#